data_AF-Q2JB61-F1
#
_entry.id   AF-Q2JB61-F1
#
_cell.length_a   1.000
_cell.length_b   1.000
_cell.length_c   1.000
_cell.angle_alpha   90.00
_cell.angle_beta   90.00
_cell.angle_gamma   90.00
#
_symmetry.space_group_name_H-M   'P 1'
#
loop_
_entity.id
_entity.type
_entity.pdbx_description
1 polymer ?
#
loop_
_entity_poly.entity_id
_entity_poly.type
_entity_poly.pdbx_seq_one_letter_code
_entity_poly.pdbx_strand_id
1 'polypeptide(L)'
;MEFPPLSPLPQWPDADPALWYGRMSDLDKDARIPDQFARGQKYAALTGEYWIAGAWADDGVSAWREDVVRPEFERFLSVLRAGKYRLVVA
;
A
#
# COMPACT_ATOMS: atom_id res chain seq x y z
N MET A 1 -4.43 -3.09 12.07
CA MET A 1 -3.37 -2.09 11.86
C MET A 1 -4.01 -0.78 11.45
N GLU A 2 -3.50 0.35 11.91
CA GLU A 2 -4.02 1.67 11.54
C GLU A 2 -3.02 2.39 10.63
N PHE A 3 -3.50 2.91 9.50
CA PHE A 3 -2.69 3.71 8.58
C PHE A 3 -2.78 5.18 8.96
N PRO A 4 -1.72 5.98 8.70
CA PRO A 4 -1.85 7.42 8.62
C PRO A 4 -3.06 7.81 7.75
N PRO A 5 -3.78 8.90 8.07
CA PRO A 5 -4.88 9.36 7.24
C PRO A 5 -4.40 9.73 5.83
N LEU A 6 -5.30 9.65 4.85
CA LEU A 6 -5.03 10.15 3.51
C LEU A 6 -4.73 11.64 3.55
N SER A 7 -3.52 12.04 3.14
CA SER A 7 -3.22 13.44 2.93
C SER A 7 -4.04 13.94 1.74
N PRO A 8 -4.73 15.09 1.86
CA PRO A 8 -5.45 15.66 0.73
C PRO A 8 -4.42 15.99 -0.35
N LEU A 9 -4.62 15.43 -1.54
CA LEU A 9 -3.78 15.77 -2.66
C LEU A 9 -4.25 17.11 -3.24
N PRO A 10 -3.34 17.88 -3.85
CA PRO A 10 -3.76 18.97 -4.73
C PRO A 10 -4.74 18.43 -5.78
N GLN A 11 -5.63 19.29 -6.31
CA GLN A 11 -6.55 18.86 -7.37
C GLN A 11 -5.77 18.49 -8.62
N TRP A 12 -5.50 17.21 -8.78
CA TRP A 12 -4.85 16.62 -9.94
C TRP A 12 -5.90 15.85 -10.73
N PRO A 13 -6.50 16.48 -11.75
CA PRO A 13 -7.60 15.86 -12.49
C PRO A 13 -7.18 14.57 -13.20
N ASP A 14 -5.88 14.41 -13.48
CA ASP A 14 -5.32 13.29 -14.24
C ASP A 14 -4.63 12.25 -13.34
N ALA A 15 -4.67 12.40 -12.01
CA ALA A 15 -4.02 11.45 -11.11
C ALA A 15 -4.76 10.10 -11.07
N ASP A 16 -4.04 9.02 -11.39
CA ASP A 16 -4.62 7.68 -11.40
C ASP A 16 -4.89 7.16 -9.98
N PRO A 17 -6.00 6.46 -9.73
CA PRO A 17 -6.23 5.81 -8.45
C PRO A 17 -5.32 4.57 -8.31
N ALA A 18 -4.49 4.57 -7.28
CA ALA A 18 -3.56 3.48 -6.95
C ALA A 18 -4.01 2.71 -5.70
N LEU A 19 -3.72 1.42 -5.68
CA LEU A 19 -3.81 0.60 -4.46
C LEU A 19 -2.44 0.50 -3.82
N TRP A 20 -2.38 0.59 -2.50
CA TRP A 20 -1.14 0.44 -1.76
C TRP A 20 -1.10 -0.87 -0.98
N TYR A 21 0.03 -1.59 -1.03
CA TYR A 21 0.26 -2.78 -0.20
C TYR A 21 1.61 -2.68 0.49
N GLY A 22 1.64 -2.87 1.81
CA GLY A 22 2.87 -2.92 2.60
C GLY A 22 3.10 -4.28 3.23
N ARG A 23 4.36 -4.57 3.57
CA ARG A 23 4.70 -5.75 4.36
C ARG A 23 5.89 -5.46 5.26
N MET A 24 5.84 -6.01 6.46
CA MET A 24 6.99 -6.10 7.36
C MET A 24 7.40 -7.55 7.58
N SER A 25 8.70 -7.82 7.49
CA SER A 25 9.22 -9.12 7.89
C SER A 25 9.28 -9.22 9.41
N ASP A 26 9.02 -10.40 9.92
CA ASP A 26 9.36 -10.85 11.27
C ASP A 26 10.83 -10.58 11.69
N LEU A 27 11.76 -10.55 10.72
CA LEU A 27 13.18 -10.32 10.95
C LEU A 27 13.61 -8.84 10.92
N ASP A 28 12.77 -7.95 10.38
CA ASP A 28 13.10 -6.54 10.23
C ASP A 28 12.37 -5.72 11.30
N LYS A 29 13.14 -5.06 12.17
CA LYS A 29 12.61 -4.22 13.26
C LYS A 29 12.72 -2.72 12.98
N ASP A 30 13.42 -2.34 11.92
CA ASP A 30 13.76 -0.94 11.64
C ASP A 30 12.78 -0.29 10.66
N ALA A 31 12.12 -1.10 9.82
CA ALA A 31 11.04 -0.61 8.99
C ALA A 31 9.68 -0.66 9.74
N ARG A 32 8.78 0.27 9.40
CA ARG A 32 7.41 0.30 9.94
C ARG A 32 6.42 0.54 8.81
N ILE A 33 5.32 -0.19 8.83
CA ILE A 33 4.26 -0.10 7.82
C ILE A 33 3.71 1.34 7.70
N PRO A 34 3.40 2.06 8.79
CA PRO A 34 2.97 3.45 8.70
C PRO A 34 3.96 4.37 7.97
N ASP A 35 5.26 4.14 8.15
CA ASP A 35 6.30 4.97 7.53
C ASP A 35 6.45 4.64 6.03
N GLN A 36 6.29 3.37 5.65
CA GLN A 36 6.22 2.96 4.24
C GLN A 36 5.03 3.61 3.54
N PHE A 37 3.86 3.58 4.19
CA PHE A 37 2.64 4.19 3.69
C PHE A 37 2.79 5.70 3.51
N ALA A 38 3.30 6.40 4.53
CA ALA A 38 3.52 7.84 4.49
C ALA A 38 4.49 8.24 3.36
N ARG A 39 5.52 7.43 3.07
CA ARG A 39 6.41 7.66 1.92
C ARG A 39 5.67 7.55 0.59
N GLY A 40 4.79 6.55 0.43
CA GLY A 40 3.96 6.40 -0.77
C GLY A 40 3.03 7.60 -0.98
N GLN A 41 2.41 8.11 0.10
CA GLN A 41 1.60 9.33 0.05
C GLN A 41 2.42 10.57 -0.30
N LYS A 42 3.62 10.70 0.27
CA LYS A 42 4.51 11.82 -0.02
C LYS A 42 4.94 11.82 -1.49
N TYR A 43 5.26 10.65 -2.05
CA TYR A 43 5.61 10.55 -3.47
C TYR A 43 4.43 10.90 -4.37
N ALA A 44 3.23 10.39 -4.05
CA ALA A 44 1.99 10.79 -4.71
C ALA A 44 1.88 12.32 -4.72
N ALA A 45 1.93 12.95 -3.52
CA ALA A 45 1.83 14.40 -3.29
C ALA A 45 2.92 15.27 -3.95
N LEU A 46 4.06 14.69 -4.35
CA LEU A 46 5.10 15.40 -5.07
C LEU A 46 4.97 15.30 -6.59
N THR A 47 4.47 14.17 -7.11
CA THR A 47 4.53 13.87 -8.55
C THR A 47 3.25 14.20 -9.29
N GLY A 48 2.09 14.11 -8.65
CA GLY A 48 0.83 14.29 -9.36
C GLY A 48 0.35 13.10 -10.15
N GLU A 49 1.12 12.01 -10.20
CA GLU A 49 0.86 10.87 -11.08
C GLU A 49 -0.30 10.01 -10.58
N TYR A 50 -0.48 9.92 -9.27
CA TYR A 50 -1.47 9.04 -8.67
C TYR A 50 -1.94 9.50 -7.29
N TRP A 51 -2.99 8.84 -6.80
CA TRP A 51 -3.46 8.96 -5.43
C TRP A 51 -3.78 7.60 -4.81
N ILE A 52 -3.55 7.43 -3.51
CA ILE A 52 -3.81 6.14 -2.85
C ILE A 52 -5.29 6.02 -2.50
N ALA A 53 -5.98 5.11 -3.17
CA ALA A 53 -7.41 4.85 -3.03
C ALA A 53 -7.76 3.76 -2.01
N GLY A 54 -6.78 2.93 -1.63
CA GLY A 54 -6.94 1.87 -0.63
C GLY A 54 -5.57 1.35 -0.19
N ALA A 55 -5.50 0.83 1.03
CA ALA A 55 -4.25 0.40 1.67
C ALA A 55 -4.45 -0.91 2.45
N TRP A 56 -3.52 -1.85 2.29
CA TRP A 56 -3.47 -3.14 2.98
C TRP A 56 -2.05 -3.43 3.44
N ALA A 57 -1.89 -4.17 4.54
CA ALA A 57 -0.57 -4.62 4.94
C ALA A 57 -0.57 -5.85 5.83
N ASP A 58 0.50 -6.65 5.70
CA ASP A 58 0.79 -7.78 6.59
C ASP A 58 2.03 -7.48 7.44
N ASP A 59 1.91 -7.67 8.76
CA ASP A 59 2.97 -7.39 9.74
C ASP A 59 3.55 -8.67 10.32
N GLY A 60 4.87 -8.71 10.49
CA GLY A 60 5.57 -9.86 11.05
C GLY A 60 5.50 -11.12 10.17
N VAL A 61 5.33 -10.96 8.85
CA VAL A 61 5.21 -12.08 7.91
C VAL A 61 6.34 -12.05 6.90
N SER A 62 7.17 -13.09 6.88
CA SER A 62 8.22 -13.25 5.86
C SER A 62 7.60 -13.49 4.47
N ALA A 63 8.14 -12.81 3.45
CA ALA A 63 7.76 -13.03 2.05
C ALA A 63 8.30 -14.35 1.47
N TRP A 64 9.29 -14.98 2.12
CA TRP A 64 9.98 -16.17 1.64
C TRP A 64 9.37 -17.48 2.14
N ARG A 65 8.36 -17.39 3.01
CA ARG A 65 7.74 -18.55 3.62
C ARG A 65 6.47 -18.92 2.86
N GLU A 66 6.56 -20.00 2.08
CA GLU A 66 5.44 -20.54 1.31
C GLU A 66 4.31 -21.08 2.21
N ASP A 67 4.61 -21.37 3.48
CA ASP A 67 3.67 -21.88 4.47
C ASP A 67 2.87 -20.77 5.19
N VAL A 68 3.18 -19.50 4.96
CA VAL A 68 2.55 -18.38 5.68
C VAL A 68 1.51 -17.68 4.83
N VAL A 69 0.27 -17.67 5.33
CA VAL A 69 -0.84 -16.92 4.74
C VAL A 69 -0.69 -15.43 5.04
N ARG A 70 -0.79 -14.62 3.98
CA ARG A 70 -0.83 -13.15 4.04
C ARG A 70 -2.27 -12.67 3.83
N PRO A 71 -3.10 -12.61 4.89
CA PRO A 71 -4.53 -12.37 4.74
C PRO A 71 -4.84 -11.01 4.10
N GLU A 72 -4.07 -9.97 4.40
CA GLU A 72 -4.31 -8.65 3.82
C GLU A 72 -3.84 -8.60 2.37
N PHE A 73 -2.77 -9.32 2.01
CA PHE A 73 -2.38 -9.52 0.62
C PHE A 73 -3.46 -10.21 -0.21
N GLU A 74 -4.10 -11.26 0.30
CA GLU A 74 -5.19 -11.94 -0.42
C GLU A 74 -6.41 -11.03 -0.64
N ARG A 75 -6.76 -10.21 0.36
CA ARG A 75 -7.80 -9.19 0.21
C ARG A 75 -7.41 -8.15 -0.83
N PHE A 76 -6.19 -7.65 -0.77
CA PHE A 76 -5.62 -6.74 -1.77
C PHE A 76 -5.71 -7.34 -3.19
N LEU A 77 -5.31 -8.61 -3.37
CA LEU A 77 -5.41 -9.31 -4.66
C LEU A 77 -6.85 -9.46 -5.13
N SER A 78 -7.80 -9.71 -4.21
CA SER A 78 -9.23 -9.79 -4.58
C SER A 78 -9.75 -8.47 -5.15
N VAL A 79 -9.32 -7.33 -4.59
CA VAL A 79 -9.68 -5.99 -5.09
C VAL A 79 -8.97 -5.70 -6.42
N LEU A 80 -7.69 -6.06 -6.54
CA LEU A 80 -6.93 -5.87 -7.77
C LEU A 80 -7.53 -6.67 -8.95
N ARG A 81 -7.94 -7.93 -8.69
CA ARG A 81 -8.56 -8.82 -9.69
C ARG A 81 -9.90 -8.30 -10.22
N ALA A 82 -10.57 -7.40 -9.51
CA ALA A 82 -11.78 -6.75 -10.01
C ALA A 82 -11.50 -5.82 -11.22
N GLY A 83 -10.23 -5.51 -11.51
CA GLY A 83 -9.82 -4.77 -12.72
C GLY A 83 -10.08 -3.26 -12.69
N LYS A 84 -10.59 -2.72 -11.56
CA LYS A 84 -10.89 -1.30 -11.39
C LYS A 84 -9.65 -0.42 -11.25
N TYR A 85 -8.55 -0.96 -10.76
CA TYR A 85 -7.31 -0.24 -10.47
C TYR A 85 -6.18 -0.78 -11.35
N ARG A 86 -5.38 0.12 -11.93
CA ARG A 86 -4.29 -0.24 -12.85
C ARG A 86 -2.90 0.01 -12.27
N LEU A 87 -2.84 0.74 -11.15
CA LEU A 87 -1.60 1.10 -10.46
C LEU A 87 -1.56 0.48 -9.06
N VAL A 88 -0.40 -0.07 -8.71
CA VAL A 88 -0.08 -0.61 -7.38
C VAL A 88 1.19 0.07 -6.88
N VAL A 89 1.19 0.46 -5.61
CA VAL A 89 2.36 0.98 -4.89
C VAL A 89 2.68 0.00 -3.76
N ALA A 90 3.90 -0.54 -3.75
CA ALA A 90 4.34 -1.53 -2.75
C ALA A 90 5.83 -1.41 -2.45
#